data_AF-A0A510XXX8-F1
#
_entry.id   AF-A0A510XXX8-F1
#
_cell.length_a   1.000
_cell.length_b   1.000
_cell.length_c   1.000
_cell.angle_alpha   90.00
_cell.angle_beta   90.00
_cell.angle_gamma   90.00
#
_symmetry.space_group_name_H-M   'P 1'
#
loop_
_entity.id
_entity.type
_entity.pdbx_description
1 polymer ?
#
loop_
_entity_poly.entity_id
_entity_poly.type
_entity_poly.pdbx_seq_one_letter_code
_entity_poly.pdbx_strand_id
1 'polypeptide(L)'
;MIKKIRIIGEIAVVTATAEFHPLRQLKQLTVELDNLQFEGTVLFDLLAVNGLAENRFASMKFSERKFVRSSFALESEVNPSIKDEQDTIAKQDQTFLLGSVLSSEEIEKFTH
;
A
#
# COMPACT_ATOMS: atom_id res chain seq x y z
N MET A 1 5.62 -12.92 -5.58
CA MET A 1 4.92 -11.86 -6.33
C MET A 1 3.90 -11.24 -5.40
N ILE A 2 4.16 -10.00 -5.00
CA ILE A 2 3.26 -9.21 -4.16
C ILE A 2 1.86 -9.11 -4.78
N LYS A 3 0.85 -9.37 -3.95
CA LYS A 3 -0.56 -9.08 -4.29
C LYS A 3 -0.80 -7.59 -4.14
N LYS A 4 -1.39 -6.97 -5.17
CA LYS A 4 -1.67 -5.53 -5.19
C LYS A 4 -2.73 -5.11 -4.17
N ILE A 5 -3.76 -5.92 -3.96
CA ILE A 5 -4.85 -5.62 -3.01
C ILE A 5 -4.99 -6.81 -2.06
N ARG A 6 -5.09 -6.51 -0.76
CA ARG A 6 -5.40 -7.47 0.32
C ARG A 6 -6.50 -6.88 1.20
N ILE A 7 -7.52 -7.66 1.52
CA ILE A 7 -8.62 -7.22 2.40
C ILE A 7 -8.40 -7.82 3.79
N ILE A 8 -8.43 -6.98 4.82
CA ILE A 8 -8.25 -7.31 6.23
C ILE A 8 -9.40 -6.62 7.01
N GLY A 9 -10.50 -7.35 7.22
CA GLY A 9 -11.71 -6.77 7.79
C GLY A 9 -12.24 -5.62 6.94
N GLU A 10 -12.37 -4.43 7.52
CA GLU A 10 -12.83 -3.20 6.86
C GLU A 10 -11.71 -2.38 6.20
N ILE A 11 -10.51 -2.95 6.09
CA ILE A 11 -9.34 -2.30 5.48
C ILE A 11 -8.92 -3.05 4.22
N ALA A 12 -8.79 -2.33 3.11
CA ALA A 12 -8.13 -2.81 1.91
C ALA A 12 -6.71 -2.24 1.86
N VAL A 13 -5.70 -3.10 2.01
CA VAL A 13 -4.29 -2.72 1.86
C VAL A 13 -3.92 -2.81 0.37
N VAL A 14 -3.49 -1.68 -0.20
CA VAL A 14 -3.07 -1.57 -1.59
C VAL A 14 -1.57 -1.29 -1.66
N THR A 15 -0.81 -2.27 -2.14
CA THR A 15 0.65 -2.20 -2.19
C THR A 15 1.12 -1.61 -3.51
N ALA A 16 1.85 -0.49 -3.45
CA ALA A 16 2.56 0.07 -4.60
C ALA A 16 3.65 -0.89 -5.07
N THR A 17 3.96 -0.89 -6.36
CA THR A 17 5.14 -1.58 -6.93
C THR A 17 5.90 -0.64 -7.85
N ALA A 18 7.08 -1.04 -8.33
CA ALA A 18 7.90 -0.27 -9.27
C ALA A 18 7.08 0.28 -10.47
N GLU A 19 6.17 -0.54 -11.00
CA GLU A 19 5.35 -0.23 -12.17
C GLU A 19 3.93 0.25 -11.80
N PHE A 20 3.62 0.36 -10.52
CA PHE A 20 2.26 0.62 -10.03
C PHE A 20 2.26 1.61 -8.86
N HIS A 21 1.85 2.84 -9.14
CA HIS A 21 1.59 3.84 -8.11
C HIS A 21 0.08 3.95 -7.85
N PRO A 22 -0.45 3.50 -6.71
CA PRO A 22 -1.89 3.36 -6.51
C PRO A 22 -2.64 4.71 -6.54
N LEU A 23 -2.06 5.77 -5.96
CA LEU A 23 -2.65 7.11 -5.99
C LEU A 23 -2.75 7.72 -7.40
N ARG A 24 -1.96 7.24 -8.37
CA ARG A 24 -2.06 7.66 -9.79
C ARG A 24 -3.08 6.82 -10.57
N GLN A 25 -3.50 5.69 -10.02
CA GLN A 25 -4.36 4.70 -10.67
C GLN A 25 -5.71 4.53 -9.95
N LEU A 26 -6.17 5.55 -9.21
CA LEU A 26 -7.42 5.50 -8.45
C LEU A 26 -8.63 5.10 -9.31
N LYS A 27 -8.68 5.51 -10.58
CA LYS A 27 -9.78 5.11 -11.49
C LYS A 27 -9.83 3.59 -11.72
N GLN A 28 -8.67 2.96 -11.90
CA GLN A 28 -8.58 1.52 -12.04
C GLN A 28 -8.89 0.82 -10.72
N LEU A 29 -8.32 1.31 -9.62
CA LEU A 29 -8.60 0.79 -8.28
C LEU A 29 -10.08 0.88 -7.90
N THR A 30 -10.80 1.91 -8.35
CA THR A 30 -12.25 1.99 -8.13
C THR A 30 -12.97 0.80 -8.75
N VAL A 31 -12.62 0.42 -9.99
CA VAL A 31 -13.23 -0.73 -10.67
C VAL A 31 -12.86 -2.03 -9.95
N GLU A 32 -11.60 -2.17 -9.52
CA GLU A 32 -11.15 -3.36 -8.80
C GLU A 32 -11.85 -3.50 -7.44
N LEU A 33 -11.95 -2.43 -6.65
CA LEU A 33 -12.61 -2.44 -5.34
C LEU A 33 -14.14 -2.60 -5.46
N ASP A 34 -14.78 -2.02 -6.47
CA ASP A 34 -16.21 -2.21 -6.75
C ASP A 34 -16.51 -3.66 -7.15
N ASN A 35 -15.67 -4.27 -8.00
CA ASN A 35 -15.78 -5.69 -8.35
C ASN A 35 -15.62 -6.61 -7.13
N LEU A 36 -14.83 -6.18 -6.13
CA LEU A 36 -14.66 -6.88 -4.86
C LEU A 36 -15.79 -6.57 -3.86
N GLN A 37 -16.73 -5.69 -4.21
CA GLN A 37 -17.80 -5.19 -3.34
C GLN A 37 -17.25 -4.63 -2.01
N PHE A 38 -16.06 -4.04 -2.06
CA PHE A 38 -15.39 -3.50 -0.89
C PHE A 38 -15.96 -2.13 -0.53
N GLU A 39 -16.17 -1.91 0.77
CA GLU A 39 -16.51 -0.62 1.38
C GLU A 39 -15.67 -0.50 2.66
N GLY A 40 -15.07 0.66 2.91
CA GLY A 40 -14.23 0.86 4.10
C GLY A 40 -13.00 1.73 3.86
N THR A 41 -11.94 1.49 4.62
CA THR A 41 -10.69 2.26 4.54
C THR A 41 -9.73 1.58 3.57
N VAL A 42 -9.23 2.32 2.59
CA VAL A 42 -8.15 1.84 1.71
C VAL A 42 -6.84 2.40 2.24
N LEU A 43 -5.95 1.52 2.70
CA LEU A 43 -4.61 1.85 3.15
C LEU A 43 -3.61 1.59 2.01
N PHE A 44 -2.95 2.62 1.54
CA PHE A 44 -1.91 2.54 0.53
C PHE A 44 -0.56 2.31 1.21
N ASP A 45 0.13 1.20 0.90
CA ASP A 45 1.52 1.01 1.25
C ASP A 45 2.40 1.43 0.07
N LEU A 46 3.08 2.56 0.23
CA LEU A 46 3.90 3.21 -0.80
C LEU A 46 5.38 2.87 -0.66
N LEU A 47 5.75 1.80 0.04
CA LEU A 47 7.16 1.39 0.23
C LEU A 47 7.96 1.40 -1.08
N ALA A 48 7.38 0.87 -2.15
CA ALA A 48 8.06 0.77 -3.45
C ALA A 48 8.40 2.12 -4.08
N VAL A 49 7.65 3.19 -3.75
CA VAL A 49 7.74 4.50 -4.42
C VAL A 49 8.17 5.65 -3.48
N ASN A 50 7.98 5.49 -2.18
CA ASN A 50 8.34 6.47 -1.14
C ASN A 50 9.39 5.94 -0.15
N GLY A 51 9.74 4.64 -0.23
CA GLY A 51 10.72 4.04 0.67
C GLY A 51 10.24 4.00 2.12
N LEU A 52 11.17 4.22 3.05
CA LEU A 52 10.93 4.23 4.50
C LEU A 52 10.55 5.62 5.05
N ALA A 53 10.18 6.57 4.18
CA ALA A 53 9.80 7.91 4.58
C ALA A 53 8.48 7.93 5.37
N GLU A 54 8.23 9.03 6.11
CA GLU A 54 7.02 9.22 6.93
C GLU A 54 5.72 9.13 6.11
N ASN A 55 5.78 9.45 4.81
CA ASN A 55 4.66 9.35 3.88
C ASN A 55 4.59 7.99 3.16
N ARG A 56 5.19 6.93 3.74
CA ARG A 56 5.07 5.56 3.22
C ARG A 56 3.61 5.10 3.22
N PHE A 57 2.86 5.42 4.26
CA PHE A 57 1.47 5.02 4.34
C PHE A 57 0.54 6.22 4.13
N ALA A 58 -0.52 5.98 3.38
CA ALA A 58 -1.60 6.93 3.20
C ALA A 58 -2.93 6.18 3.23
N SER A 59 -4.01 6.83 3.61
CA SER A 59 -5.34 6.24 3.62
C SER A 59 -6.35 7.09 2.87
N MET A 60 -7.43 6.44 2.42
CA MET A 60 -8.61 7.11 1.89
C MET A 60 -9.82 6.18 2.04
N LYS A 61 -10.97 6.74 2.41
CA LYS A 61 -12.22 5.97 2.43
C LYS A 61 -12.67 5.65 1.02
N PHE A 62 -13.11 4.42 0.83
CA PHE A 62 -13.81 3.95 -0.36
C PHE A 62 -15.24 3.66 0.04
N SER A 63 -16.18 4.42 -0.53
CA SER A 63 -17.59 4.21 -0.28
C SER A 63 -18.47 4.65 -1.42
N GLU A 64 -19.62 4.00 -1.60
CA GLU A 64 -20.55 4.22 -2.71
C GLU A 64 -19.84 4.09 -4.06
N ARG A 65 -18.97 3.07 -4.17
CA ARG A 65 -18.17 2.78 -5.39
C ARG A 65 -17.25 3.91 -5.83
N LYS A 66 -16.77 4.73 -4.89
CA LYS A 66 -15.83 5.83 -5.17
C LYS A 66 -14.89 6.08 -4.01
N PHE A 67 -13.74 6.65 -4.33
CA PHE A 67 -12.83 7.20 -3.33
C PHE A 67 -13.34 8.57 -2.84
N VAL A 68 -13.46 8.70 -1.52
CA VAL A 68 -13.85 9.96 -0.87
C VAL A 68 -12.60 10.82 -0.68
N ARG A 69 -12.30 11.69 -1.66
CA ARG A 69 -11.05 12.47 -1.69
C ARG A 69 -10.80 13.33 -0.44
N SER A 70 -11.85 13.83 0.19
CA SER A 70 -11.75 14.63 1.42
C SER A 70 -11.30 13.81 2.64
N SER A 71 -11.28 12.48 2.54
CA SER A 71 -10.81 11.58 3.61
C SER A 71 -9.34 11.16 3.44
N PHE A 72 -8.63 11.73 2.45
CA PHE A 72 -7.22 11.42 2.26
C PHE A 72 -6.39 11.86 3.47
N ALA A 73 -5.57 10.95 3.98
CA ALA A 73 -4.65 11.23 5.08
C ALA A 73 -3.30 10.55 4.83
N LEU A 74 -2.22 11.18 5.31
CA LEU A 74 -0.94 10.50 5.52
C LEU A 74 -0.98 9.83 6.88
N GLU A 75 -0.61 8.55 6.93
CA GLU A 75 -0.72 7.74 8.14
C GLU A 75 0.66 7.55 8.75
N SER A 76 0.96 8.31 9.81
CA SER A 76 2.18 8.13 10.59
C SER A 76 2.08 6.94 11.54
N GLU A 77 0.86 6.55 11.93
CA GLU A 77 0.58 5.47 12.88
C GLU A 77 -0.36 4.44 12.25
N VAL A 78 0.22 3.46 11.55
CA VAL A 78 -0.51 2.30 11.02
C VAL A 78 -0.57 1.22 12.09
N ASN A 79 -1.68 0.47 12.12
CA ASN A 79 -1.82 -0.71 12.97
C ASN A 79 -0.55 -1.60 12.85
N PRO A 80 0.17 -1.85 13.96
CA PRO A 80 1.44 -2.58 13.92
C PRO A 80 1.34 -3.94 13.24
N SER A 81 0.22 -4.66 13.42
CA SER A 81 0.07 -5.99 12.79
C SER A 81 0.02 -5.91 11.26
N ILE A 82 -0.65 -4.89 10.71
CA ILE A 82 -0.72 -4.68 9.25
C ILE A 82 0.65 -4.26 8.73
N LYS A 83 1.32 -3.35 9.44
CA LYS A 83 2.66 -2.88 9.06
C LYS A 83 3.68 -4.01 9.06
N ASP A 84 3.72 -4.80 10.14
CA ASP A 84 4.67 -5.91 10.29
C ASP A 84 4.44 -7.00 9.24
N GLU A 85 3.18 -7.26 8.89
CA GLU A 85 2.84 -8.21 7.83
C GLU A 85 3.26 -7.68 6.45
N GLN A 86 3.01 -6.39 6.16
CA GLN A 86 3.47 -5.77 4.92
C GLN A 86 4.99 -5.78 4.81
N ASP A 87 5.70 -5.48 5.91
CA ASP A 87 7.16 -5.56 5.95
C ASP A 87 7.64 -6.98 5.71
N THR A 88 7.00 -7.97 6.33
CA THR A 88 7.33 -9.39 6.12
C THR A 88 7.15 -9.80 4.66
N ILE A 89 6.04 -9.41 4.03
CA ILE A 89 5.76 -9.70 2.62
C ILE A 89 6.81 -9.05 1.71
N ALA A 90 7.16 -7.78 1.98
CA ALA A 90 8.18 -7.07 1.22
C ALA A 90 9.55 -7.74 1.34
N LYS A 91 9.97 -8.11 2.55
CA LYS A 91 11.25 -8.79 2.82
C LYS A 91 11.38 -10.14 2.10
N GLN A 92 10.26 -10.84 1.88
CA GLN A 92 10.23 -12.13 1.20
C GLN A 92 10.29 -12.04 -0.33
N ASP A 93 10.12 -10.85 -0.93
CA ASP A 93 10.11 -10.65 -2.38
C ASP A 93 11.28 -9.74 -2.79
N GLN A 94 12.46 -10.34 -3.01
CA GLN A 94 13.67 -9.60 -3.36
C GLN A 94 13.53 -8.82 -4.68
N THR A 95 12.80 -9.37 -5.65
CA THR A 95 12.50 -8.68 -6.92
C THR A 95 11.71 -7.40 -6.68
N PHE A 96 10.74 -7.44 -5.76
CA PHE A 96 10.01 -6.25 -5.36
C PHE A 96 10.93 -5.19 -4.72
N LEU A 97 11.80 -5.58 -3.78
CA LEU A 97 12.71 -4.64 -3.12
C LEU A 97 13.71 -4.01 -4.10
N LEU A 98 14.28 -4.81 -5.00
CA LEU A 98 15.21 -4.30 -6.02
C LEU A 98 14.55 -3.37 -7.04
N GLY A 99 13.23 -3.48 -7.23
CA GLY A 99 12.46 -2.55 -8.06
C GLY A 99 11.97 -1.30 -7.31
N SER A 100 12.16 -1.24 -5.99
CA SER A 100 11.72 -0.09 -5.18
C SER A 100 12.67 1.10 -5.30
N VAL A 101 12.28 2.23 -4.71
CA VAL A 101 13.14 3.41 -4.55
C VAL A 101 14.22 3.26 -3.48
N LEU A 102 14.21 2.17 -2.71
CA LEU A 102 15.19 1.94 -1.65
C LEU A 102 16.58 1.74 -2.24
N SER A 103 17.58 2.39 -1.65
CA SER A 103 18.99 2.11 -1.93
C SER A 103 19.37 0.70 -1.45
N SER A 104 20.48 0.16 -1.96
CA SER A 104 20.98 -1.15 -1.52
C SER A 104 21.25 -1.20 -0.01
N GLU A 105 21.73 -0.10 0.58
CA GLU A 105 21.95 0.01 2.02
C GLU A 105 20.63 0.01 2.81
N GLU A 106 19.60 0.70 2.32
CA GLU A 106 18.27 0.68 2.95
C GLU A 106 17.61 -0.69 2.83
N ILE A 107 17.78 -1.38 1.71
CA ILE A 107 17.28 -2.76 1.54
C ILE A 107 17.95 -3.68 2.57
N GLU A 108 19.27 -3.62 2.69
CA GLU A 108 20.02 -4.42 3.67
C GLU A 108 19.51 -4.18 5.09
N LYS A 109 19.42 -2.91 5.51
CA LYS A 109 18.87 -2.51 6.81
C LYS A 109 17.41 -2.89 7.02
N PHE A 110 16.61 -2.89 5.95
CA PHE A 110 15.20 -3.25 6.04
C PHE A 110 15.02 -4.76 6.19
N THR A 111 15.88 -5.58 5.59
CA THR A 111 15.78 -7.04 5.62
C THR A 111 16.39 -7.69 6.86
N HIS A 112 17.33 -7.02 7.53
CA HIS A 112 18.01 -7.49 8.75
C HIS A 112 17.43 -6.86 10.02
#